data_AF-A0A0C9SEW9-F1
#
_entry.id   AF-A0A0C9SEW9-F1
#
_cell.length_a   1.000
_cell.length_b   1.000
_cell.length_c   1.000
_cell.angle_alpha   90.00
_cell.angle_beta   90.00
_cell.angle_gamma   90.00
#
_symmetry.space_group_name_H-M   'P 1'
#
loop_
_entity.id
_entity.type
_entity.pdbx_description
1 polymer ?
#
loop_
_entity_poly.entity_id
_entity_poly.type
_entity_poly.pdbx_seq_one_letter_code
_entity_poly.pdbx_strand_id
1 'polypeptide(L)'
;MHPGLYISAMVITFVLMIVLACCDSVRRSFPVNLILLMLFTVCEGVLLGTVSSFYEVKEVMIAVGICTIVCLGLTLFAFQTKWDFTAMSGILFVAALVFMCFGFALIFIKGDIVRLVYACIGALLFSV
;
A
#
# COMPACT_ATOMS: atom_id res chain seq x y z
N MET A 1 8.24 -3.31 -25.16
CA MET A 1 7.45 -2.40 -24.31
C MET A 1 6.65 -1.49 -25.24
N HIS A 2 5.32 -1.50 -25.17
CA HIS A 2 4.48 -0.57 -25.94
C HIS A 2 4.24 0.67 -25.07
N PRO A 3 4.98 1.78 -25.25
CA PRO A 3 4.85 2.96 -24.38
C PRO A 3 3.42 3.50 -24.34
N GLY A 4 2.66 3.33 -25.43
CA GLY A 4 1.25 3.71 -25.47
C GLY A 4 0.37 2.97 -24.46
N LEU A 5 0.66 1.71 -24.15
CA LEU A 5 -0.16 0.86 -23.27
C LEU A 5 0.05 1.22 -21.79
N TYR A 6 1.29 1.55 -21.40
CA TYR A 6 1.63 2.05 -20.07
C TYR A 6 1.01 3.43 -19.81
N ILE A 7 1.19 4.37 -20.74
CA ILE A 7 0.65 5.73 -20.62
C ILE A 7 -0.88 5.70 -20.60
N SER A 8 -1.51 4.89 -21.47
CA SER A 8 -2.96 4.74 -21.47
C SER A 8 -3.48 4.17 -20.15
N ALA A 9 -2.80 3.16 -19.60
CA ALA A 9 -3.21 2.57 -18.33
C ALA A 9 -3.09 3.56 -17.17
N MET A 10 -2.04 4.41 -17.12
CA MET A 10 -1.91 5.45 -16.09
C MET A 10 -3.03 6.49 -16.17
N VAL A 11 -3.37 6.93 -17.39
CA VAL A 11 -4.46 7.90 -17.59
C VAL A 11 -5.80 7.27 -17.19
N ILE A 12 -6.05 6.02 -17.56
CA ILE A 12 -7.29 5.30 -17.23
C ILE A 12 -7.42 5.10 -15.71
N THR A 13 -6.37 4.65 -15.01
CA THR A 13 -6.45 4.46 -13.55
C THR A 13 -6.66 5.79 -12.82
N PHE A 14 -6.01 6.87 -13.26
CA PHE A 14 -6.21 8.20 -12.69
C PHE A 14 -7.64 8.71 -12.88
N VAL A 15 -8.21 8.55 -14.07
CA VAL A 15 -9.61 8.92 -14.35
C VAL A 15 -10.57 8.07 -13.52
N LEU A 16 -10.36 6.75 -13.43
CA LEU A 16 -11.19 5.86 -12.62
C LEU A 16 -11.12 6.22 -11.13
N MET A 17 -9.95 6.59 -10.61
CA MET A 17 -9.79 7.10 -9.25
C MET A 17 -10.62 8.36 -9.00
N ILE A 18 -10.57 9.34 -9.91
CA ILE A 18 -11.35 10.58 -9.78
C ILE A 18 -12.85 10.27 -9.83
N VAL A 19 -13.31 9.42 -10.75
CA VAL A 19 -14.73 9.04 -10.86
C VAL A 19 -15.19 8.35 -9.58
N LEU A 20 -14.41 7.41 -9.04
CA LEU A 20 -14.75 6.70 -7.80
C LEU A 20 -14.68 7.61 -6.56
N ALA A 21 -13.84 8.65 -6.56
CA ALA A 21 -13.70 9.58 -5.43
C ALA A 21 -14.74 10.71 -5.45
N CYS A 22 -15.01 11.29 -6.61
CA CYS A 22 -15.87 12.47 -6.77
C CYS A 22 -17.34 12.13 -7.05
N CYS A 23 -17.64 10.95 -7.60
CA CYS A 23 -19.00 10.55 -7.93
C CYS A 23 -19.54 9.54 -6.90
N ASP A 24 -20.09 10.03 -5.78
CA ASP A 24 -20.68 9.17 -4.72
C ASP A 24 -21.86 8.33 -5.27
N SER A 25 -22.64 8.87 -6.21
CA SER A 25 -23.71 8.13 -6.89
C SER A 25 -23.22 6.88 -7.62
N VAL A 26 -22.04 6.95 -8.25
CA VAL A 26 -21.44 5.81 -8.97
C VAL A 26 -20.83 4.80 -8.00
N ARG A 27 -20.24 5.30 -6.89
CA ARG A 27 -19.71 4.46 -5.81
C ARG A 27 -20.80 3.69 -5.04
N ARG A 28 -21.98 4.27 -4.86
CA ARG A 28 -23.06 3.65 -4.07
C ARG A 28 -24.11 2.90 -4.89
N SER A 29 -24.12 3.02 -6.21
CA SER A 29 -25.02 2.26 -7.09
C SER A 29 -24.47 0.87 -7.42
N PHE A 30 -25.14 -0.16 -6.92
CA PHE A 30 -24.98 -1.54 -7.36
C PHE A 30 -25.73 -1.74 -8.70
N PRO A 31 -25.17 -2.43 -9.72
CA PRO A 31 -23.89 -3.16 -9.77
C PRO A 31 -22.70 -2.34 -10.32
N VAL A 32 -22.93 -1.08 -10.70
CA VAL A 32 -21.97 -0.25 -11.43
C VAL A 32 -20.66 -0.05 -10.65
N ASN A 33 -20.73 0.13 -9.32
CA ASN A 33 -19.55 0.25 -8.47
C ASN A 33 -18.58 -0.94 -8.62
N LEU A 34 -19.08 -2.18 -8.64
CA LEU A 34 -18.23 -3.37 -8.75
C LEU A 34 -17.54 -3.46 -10.10
N ILE A 35 -18.24 -3.09 -11.18
CA ILE A 35 -17.68 -3.11 -12.53
C ILE A 35 -16.54 -2.09 -12.66
N LEU A 36 -16.75 -0.87 -12.15
CA LEU A 36 -15.69 0.15 -12.12
C LEU A 36 -14.51 -0.25 -11.24
N LEU A 37 -14.75 -0.83 -10.06
CA LEU A 37 -13.69 -1.32 -9.17
C LEU A 37 -12.89 -2.46 -9.81
N MET A 38 -13.56 -3.40 -10.47
CA MET A 38 -12.88 -4.48 -11.19
C MET A 38 -12.03 -3.92 -12.33
N LEU A 39 -12.57 -2.99 -13.13
CA LEU A 39 -11.81 -2.34 -14.20
C LEU A 39 -10.59 -1.60 -13.66
N PHE A 40 -10.77 -0.82 -12.58
CA PHE A 40 -9.67 -0.14 -11.91
C PHE A 40 -8.59 -1.12 -11.42
N THR A 41 -9.00 -2.21 -10.78
CA THR A 41 -8.06 -3.23 -10.26
C THR A 41 -7.28 -3.91 -11.38
N VAL A 42 -7.92 -4.20 -12.51
CA VAL A 42 -7.24 -4.79 -13.68
C VAL A 42 -6.24 -3.80 -14.28
N CYS A 43 -6.64 -2.54 -14.48
CA CYS A 43 -5.75 -1.51 -15.03
C CYS A 43 -4.55 -1.26 -14.10
N GLU A 44 -4.78 -1.16 -12.80
CA GLU A 44 -3.72 -1.00 -11.79
C GLU A 44 -2.79 -2.22 -11.73
N GLY A 45 -3.35 -3.44 -11.83
CA GLY A 45 -2.56 -4.66 -11.91
C GLY A 45 -1.65 -4.72 -13.13
N VAL A 46 -2.12 -4.26 -14.30
CA VAL A 46 -1.29 -4.14 -15.51
C VAL A 46 -0.19 -3.10 -15.30
N LEU A 47 -0.51 -1.94 -14.72
CA LEU A 47 0.50 -0.91 -14.40
C LEU A 47 1.58 -1.45 -13.46
N LEU A 48 1.18 -1.97 -12.30
CA LEU A 48 2.11 -2.52 -11.31
C LEU A 48 2.91 -3.70 -11.87
N GLY A 49 2.30 -4.56 -12.70
CA GLY A 49 2.99 -5.66 -13.40
C GLY A 49 4.04 -5.17 -14.40
N THR A 50 3.75 -4.09 -15.13
CA THR A 50 4.74 -3.47 -16.02
C THR A 50 5.87 -2.81 -15.25
N VAL A 51 5.56 -2.14 -14.14
CA VAL A 51 6.56 -1.47 -13.29
C VAL A 51 7.45 -2.50 -12.59
N SER A 52 6.88 -3.57 -12.04
CA SER A 52 7.63 -4.63 -11.34
C SER A 52 8.60 -5.36 -12.27
N SER A 53 8.32 -5.39 -13.58
CA SER A 53 9.24 -5.95 -14.58
C SER A 53 10.55 -5.17 -14.73
N PHE A 54 10.63 -3.92 -14.23
CA PHE A 54 11.87 -3.12 -14.19
C PHE A 54 12.70 -3.33 -12.93
N TYR A 55 12.13 -3.97 -11.91
CA TYR A 55 12.80 -4.23 -10.64
C TYR A 55 13.24 -5.69 -10.56
N GLU A 56 14.31 -5.95 -9.79
CA GLU A 56 14.74 -7.32 -9.55
C GLU A 56 13.70 -8.10 -8.74
N VAL A 57 13.47 -9.36 -9.11
CA VAL A 57 12.47 -10.25 -8.48
C VAL A 57 12.64 -10.32 -6.96
N LYS A 58 13.89 -10.31 -6.48
CA LYS A 58 14.22 -10.33 -5.05
C LYS A 58 13.65 -9.11 -4.30
N GLU A 59 13.78 -7.92 -4.86
CA GLU A 59 13.32 -6.67 -4.25
C GLU A 59 11.79 -6.61 -4.25
N VAL A 60 11.17 -7.00 -5.38
CA VAL A 60 9.71 -7.07 -5.51
C VAL A 60 9.10 -8.06 -4.50
N MET A 61 9.73 -9.22 -4.32
CA MET A 61 9.23 -10.24 -3.40
C MET A 61 9.34 -9.84 -1.93
N ILE A 62 10.41 -9.11 -1.55
CA ILE A 62 10.53 -8.51 -0.21
C ILE A 62 9.42 -7.47 0.00
N ALA A 63 9.16 -6.60 -0.98
CA ALA A 63 8.10 -5.60 -0.88
C ALA A 63 6.70 -6.24 -0.74
N VAL A 64 6.40 -7.28 -1.53
CA VAL A 64 5.14 -8.04 -1.42
C VAL A 64 5.02 -8.71 -0.05
N GLY A 65 6.10 -9.29 0.48
CA GLY A 65 6.13 -9.89 1.81
C GLY A 65 5.78 -8.89 2.91
N ILE A 66 6.39 -7.71 2.88
CA ILE A 66 6.12 -6.63 3.84
C ILE A 66 4.66 -6.15 3.73
N CYS A 67 4.18 -5.85 2.52
CA CYS A 67 2.80 -5.43 2.30
C CYS A 67 1.79 -6.48 2.80
N THR A 68 2.07 -7.76 2.60
CA THR A 68 1.20 -8.86 3.06
C THR A 68 1.13 -8.91 4.59
N ILE A 69 2.27 -8.81 5.27
CA ILE A 69 2.33 -8.81 6.74
C ILE A 69 1.58 -7.61 7.31
N VAL A 70 1.78 -6.42 6.74
CA VAL A 70 1.11 -5.18 7.16
C VAL A 70 -0.41 -5.27 6.95
N CYS A 71 -0.87 -5.68 5.78
CA CYS A 71 -2.29 -5.82 5.48
C CYS A 71 -2.97 -6.87 6.36
N LEU A 72 -2.34 -8.03 6.58
CA LEU A 72 -2.87 -9.08 7.45
C LEU A 72 -2.92 -8.62 8.91
N GLY A 73 -1.85 -7.98 9.40
CA GLY A 73 -1.80 -7.44 10.76
C GLY A 73 -2.89 -6.40 11.01
N LEU A 74 -3.11 -5.48 10.06
CA LEU A 74 -4.18 -4.50 10.15
C LEU A 74 -5.57 -5.14 10.07
N THR A 75 -5.74 -6.16 9.22
CA THR A 75 -7.02 -6.88 9.09
C THR A 75 -7.36 -7.62 10.39
N LEU A 76 -6.39 -8.32 10.99
CA LEU A 76 -6.58 -9.00 12.28
C LEU A 76 -6.87 -8.02 13.41
N PHE A 77 -6.17 -6.87 13.42
CA PHE A 77 -6.43 -5.80 14.38
C PHE A 77 -7.85 -5.23 14.22
N ALA A 78 -8.28 -4.95 12.98
CA ALA A 78 -9.62 -4.47 12.69
C ALA A 78 -10.71 -5.44 13.17
N PHE A 79 -10.49 -6.76 13.08
CA PHE A 79 -11.41 -7.76 13.62
C PHE A 79 -11.41 -7.89 15.14
N GLN A 80 -10.27 -7.63 15.81
CA GLN A 80 -10.17 -7.73 17.27
C GLN A 80 -10.63 -6.48 18.03
N THR A 81 -10.82 -5.34 17.36
CA THR A 81 -11.10 -4.07 18.04
C THR A 81 -12.57 -4.00 18.51
N LYS A 82 -12.85 -4.60 19.67
CA LYS A 82 -14.09 -4.37 20.45
C LYS A 82 -13.99 -3.15 21.38
N TRP A 83 -12.85 -2.48 21.44
CA TRP A 83 -12.59 -1.32 22.30
C TRP A 83 -12.16 -0.12 21.45
N ASP A 84 -13.06 0.86 21.33
CA ASP A 84 -12.86 2.09 20.56
C ASP A 84 -11.73 2.97 21.15
N PHE A 85 -10.59 3.00 20.44
CA PHE A 85 -9.61 4.08 20.51
C PHE A 85 -9.37 4.54 19.05
N THR A 86 -10.20 5.46 18.60
CA THR A 86 -10.80 5.41 17.26
C THR A 86 -10.00 6.04 16.08
N ALA A 87 -8.74 6.47 16.25
CA ALA A 87 -7.93 6.90 15.09
C ALA A 87 -6.41 6.91 15.37
N MET A 88 -6.02 7.45 16.52
CA MET A 88 -4.62 7.73 16.83
C MET A 88 -3.82 6.46 17.18
N SER A 89 -4.43 5.50 17.89
CA SER A 89 -3.80 4.21 18.21
C SER A 89 -3.72 3.26 17.01
N GLY A 90 -4.70 3.29 16.11
CA GLY A 90 -4.67 2.53 14.85
C GLY A 90 -3.52 2.99 13.94
N ILE A 91 -3.31 4.30 13.83
CA ILE A 91 -2.19 4.87 13.06
C ILE A 91 -0.84 4.51 13.70
N LEU A 92 -0.71 4.63 15.04
CA LEU A 92 0.50 4.20 15.76
C LEU A 92 0.78 2.70 15.59
N PHE A 93 -0.25 1.86 15.60
CA PHE A 93 -0.11 0.41 15.38
C PHE A 93 0.37 0.09 13.95
N VAL A 94 -0.24 0.71 12.93
CA VAL A 94 0.19 0.57 11.54
C VAL A 94 1.62 1.06 11.36
N ALA A 95 1.94 2.24 11.90
CA ALA A 95 3.26 2.83 11.82
C ALA A 95 4.31 1.94 12.52
N ALA A 96 4.02 1.39 13.69
CA ALA A 96 4.90 0.45 14.39
C ALA A 96 5.10 -0.87 13.62
N LEU A 97 4.05 -1.40 12.98
CA LEU A 97 4.10 -2.65 12.22
C LEU A 97 4.91 -2.48 10.92
N VAL A 98 4.69 -1.37 10.20
CA VAL A 98 5.49 -0.99 9.03
C VAL A 98 6.95 -0.78 9.44
N PHE A 99 7.19 -0.07 10.55
CA PHE A 99 8.53 0.15 11.08
C PHE A 99 9.22 -1.18 11.39
N MET A 100 8.53 -2.12 12.07
CA MET A 100 9.07 -3.45 12.36
C MET A 100 9.44 -4.23 11.10
N CYS A 101 8.59 -4.22 10.06
CA CYS A 101 8.88 -4.89 8.80
C CYS A 101 10.07 -4.25 8.05
N PHE A 102 10.17 -2.92 8.08
CA PHE A 102 11.29 -2.19 7.49
C PHE A 102 12.61 -2.49 8.22
N GLY A 103 12.57 -2.67 9.55
CA GLY A 103 13.70 -3.14 10.33
C GLY A 103 14.23 -4.51 9.89
N PHE A 104 13.34 -5.45 9.57
CA PHE A 104 13.73 -6.75 9.00
C PHE A 104 14.36 -6.61 7.60
N ALA A 105 13.85 -5.71 6.76
CA ALA A 105 14.42 -5.44 5.44
C ALA A 105 15.84 -4.83 5.53
N LEU A 106 16.10 -3.95 6.50
CA LEU A 106 17.42 -3.34 6.75
C LEU A 106 18.49 -4.32 7.24
N ILE A 107 18.13 -5.54 7.66
CA ILE A 107 19.11 -6.60 7.95
C ILE A 107 19.83 -7.01 6.66
N PHE A 108 19.13 -7.00 5.53
CA PHE A 108 19.66 -7.36 4.21
C PHE A 108 20.32 -6.18 3.49
N ILE A 109 19.78 -4.96 3.67
CA ILE A 109 20.31 -3.73 3.06
C ILE A 109 21.24 -3.02 4.05
N LYS A 110 22.56 -3.15 3.84
CA LYS A 110 23.57 -2.50 4.68
C LYS A 110 23.85 -1.08 4.19
N GLY A 111 23.46 -0.08 4.97
CA GLY A 111 23.86 1.31 4.80
C GLY A 111 23.76 2.10 6.10
N ASP A 112 24.75 2.93 6.41
CA ASP A 112 24.81 3.63 7.70
C ASP A 112 23.76 4.75 7.82
N ILE A 113 23.47 5.45 6.71
CA ILE A 113 22.45 6.52 6.69
C ILE A 113 21.04 5.97 6.86
N VAL A 114 20.70 4.83 6.25
CA VAL A 114 19.38 4.20 6.41
C VAL A 114 19.15 3.68 7.82
N ARG A 115 20.21 3.21 8.51
CA ARG A 115 20.13 2.87 9.94
C ARG A 115 19.88 4.07 10.82
N LEU A 116 20.53 5.20 10.55
CA LEU A 116 20.34 6.44 11.30
C LEU A 116 18.90 6.96 11.15
N VAL A 117 18.40 7.06 9.90
CA VAL A 117 17.04 7.51 9.61
C VAL A 117 16.02 6.56 10.24
N TYR A 118 16.24 5.25 10.15
CA TYR A 118 15.40 4.26 10.81
C TYR A 118 15.36 4.48 12.33
N ALA A 119 16.52 4.60 13.00
CA ALA A 119 16.57 4.85 14.43
C ALA A 119 15.83 6.13 14.85
N CYS A 120 15.94 7.22 14.07
CA CYS A 120 15.22 8.46 14.33
C CYS A 120 13.70 8.31 14.19
N ILE A 121 13.23 7.63 13.13
CA ILE A 121 11.79 7.40 12.92
C ILE A 121 11.23 6.53 14.05
N GLY A 122 11.94 5.47 14.45
CA GLY A 122 11.53 4.61 15.56
C GLY A 122 11.47 5.35 16.89
N ALA A 123 12.48 6.17 17.20
CA ALA A 123 12.49 6.99 18.40
C ALA A 123 11.30 7.96 18.45
N LEU A 124 10.95 8.55 17.31
CA LEU A 124 9.78 9.43 17.20
C LEU A 124 8.46 8.64 17.37
N LEU A 125 8.35 7.47 16.75
CA LEU A 125 7.19 6.57 16.83
C LEU A 125 6.91 6.07 18.25
N PHE A 126 7.94 5.77 19.03
CA PHE A 126 7.83 5.34 20.42
C PHE A 126 7.75 6.51 21.43
N SER A 127 7.87 7.75 20.96
CA SER A 127 7.75 8.97 21.78
C SER A 127 6.37 9.61 21.78
N VAL A 128 5.51 9.21 20.84
CA VAL A 128 4.09 9.62 20.71
C VAL A 128 3.20 8.55 21.31
#